data_AF-A0A4Y3RSW8-F1
#
_entry.id   AF-A0A4Y3RSW8-F1
#
_cell.length_a   1.000
_cell.length_b   1.000
_cell.length_c   1.000
_cell.angle_alpha   90.00
_cell.angle_beta   90.00
_cell.angle_gamma   90.00
#
_symmetry.space_group_name_H-M   'P 1'
#
loop_
_entity.id
_entity.type
_entity.pdbx_description
1 polymer ?
#
loop_
_entity_poly.entity_id
_entity_poly.type
_entity_poly.pdbx_seq_one_letter_code
_entity_poly.pdbx_strand_id
1 'polypeptide(L)' 'MEAARAALARAARLVPVYARRFIPGGRSSVGHPVLSMWGTDIICYGHDLADYIDREFGEVDEDVPWAPRPSVPFWKDFLG' A
#
# COMPACT_ATOMS: atom_id res chain seq x y z
N MET A 1 10.98 23.09 -5.29
CA MET A 1 11.51 22.08 -4.35
C MET A 1 10.78 22.07 -3.00
N GLU A 2 10.34 23.21 -2.49
CA GLU A 2 9.74 23.33 -1.15
C GLU A 2 8.39 22.60 -1.01
N ALA A 3 7.51 22.72 -2.02
CA ALA A 3 6.24 21.99 -2.06
C ALA A 3 6.41 20.46 -2.03
N ALA A 4 7.44 19.93 -2.72
CA ALA A 4 7.74 18.49 -2.73
C ALA A 4 8.19 17.99 -1.36
N ARG A 5 9.03 18.76 -0.65
CA ARG A 5 9.45 18.43 0.73
C ARG A 5 8.29 18.50 1.72
N ALA A 6 7.42 19.49 1.58
CA ALA A 6 6.22 19.62 2.40
C ALA A 6 5.23 18.46 2.19
N ALA A 7 5.07 18.00 0.94
CA ALA A 7 4.27 16.81 0.64
C ALA A 7 4.89 15.54 1.23
N LEU A 8 6.21 15.37 1.10
CA LEU A 8 6.93 14.23 1.67
C LEU A 8 6.83 14.18 3.19
N ALA A 9 6.85 15.32 3.87
CA ALA A 9 6.68 15.39 5.33
C ALA A 9 5.27 14.95 5.79
N ARG A 10 4.26 15.04 4.93
CA ARG A 10 2.89 14.56 5.19
C ARG A 10 2.67 13.10 4.81
N ALA A 11 3.61 12.48 4.10
CA ALA A 11 3.53 11.08 3.71
C ALA A 11 3.64 10.17 4.94
N ALA A 12 2.79 9.15 5.02
CA ALA A 12 2.98 8.06 5.98
C ALA A 12 4.33 7.39 5.71
N ARG A 13 5.11 7.08 6.77
CA ARG A 13 6.41 6.41 6.61
C ARG A 13 6.18 5.02 6.02
N LEU A 14 6.85 4.66 4.95
CA LEU A 14 6.75 3.31 4.39
C LEU A 14 7.61 2.33 5.21
N VAL A 15 6.98 1.25 5.66
CA VAL A 15 7.63 0.12 6.31
C VAL A 15 7.83 -0.98 5.26
N PRO A 16 9.06 -1.38 4.93
CA PRO A 16 9.29 -2.48 4.01
C PRO A 16 8.81 -3.80 4.62
N VAL A 17 8.11 -4.61 3.81
CA VAL A 17 7.61 -5.93 4.22
C VAL A 17 8.49 -7.01 3.62
N TYR A 18 8.46 -7.14 2.29
CA TYR A 18 9.20 -8.15 1.55
C TYR A 18 9.31 -7.72 0.08
N ALA A 19 10.44 -8.01 -0.57
CA ALA A 19 10.72 -7.60 -1.95
C ALA A 19 10.42 -6.09 -2.18
N ARG A 20 9.42 -5.80 -3.01
CA ARG A 20 8.98 -4.44 -3.37
C ARG A 20 7.65 -4.05 -2.73
N ARG A 21 7.30 -4.70 -1.61
CA ARG A 21 6.07 -4.47 -0.86
C ARG A 21 6.32 -3.61 0.38
N PHE A 22 5.41 -2.67 0.62
CA PHE A 22 5.50 -1.69 1.69
C PHE A 22 4.16 -1.51 2.38
N ILE A 23 4.18 -1.27 3.70
CA ILE A 23 3.00 -0.85 4.46
C ILE A 23 3.16 0.63 4.83
N PRO A 24 2.16 1.47 4.55
CA PRO A 24 2.16 2.85 5.04
C PRO A 24 1.97 2.85 6.56
N GLY A 25 3.04 3.20 7.28
CA GLY A 25 3.06 3.38 8.71
C GLY A 25 2.53 4.75 9.12
N GLY A 26 1.40 4.76 9.80
CA GLY A 26 0.85 5.90 10.53
C GLY A 26 0.76 5.59 12.02
N ARG A 27 0.89 6.60 12.89
CA ARG A 27 0.64 6.41 14.32
C ARG A 27 -0.83 6.04 14.53
N SER A 28 -1.09 4.90 15.16
CA SER A 28 -2.40 4.48 15.68
C SER A 28 -3.47 4.03 14.65
N SER A 29 -3.10 3.55 13.46
CA SER A 29 -4.04 2.87 12.55
C SER A 29 -3.59 1.44 12.24
N VAL A 30 -4.56 0.55 12.08
CA VAL A 30 -4.41 -0.89 11.75
C VAL A 30 -5.19 -1.18 10.47
N GLY A 31 -4.88 -2.28 9.79
CA GLY A 31 -5.55 -2.63 8.53
C GLY A 31 -5.11 -1.77 7.35
N HIS A 32 -3.81 -1.42 7.31
CA HIS A 32 -3.25 -0.71 6.18
C HIS A 32 -3.02 -1.67 4.99
N PRO A 33 -3.31 -1.21 3.76
CA PRO A 33 -3.04 -1.98 2.57
C PRO A 33 -1.55 -2.18 2.38
N VAL A 34 -1.20 -3.33 1.83
CA VAL A 34 0.14 -3.58 1.34
C VAL A 34 0.26 -2.98 -0.06
N LEU A 35 1.20 -2.06 -0.23
CA LEU A 35 1.49 -1.40 -1.49
C LEU A 35 2.63 -2.13 -2.20
N SER A 36 2.48 -2.36 -3.50
CA SER A 36 3.60 -2.79 -4.35
C SER A 36 4.11 -1.58 -5.13
N MET A 37 5.41 -1.32 -5.06
CA MET A 37 6.03 -0.16 -5.69
C MET A 37 7.12 -0.57 -6.68
N TRP A 38 6.96 -0.16 -7.93
CA TRP A 38 7.94 -0.35 -9.00
C TRP A 38 8.29 1.00 -9.63
N GLY A 39 9.40 1.59 -9.19
CA GLY A 39 9.78 2.93 -9.64
C GLY A 39 8.74 3.96 -9.16
N THR A 40 7.99 4.52 -10.10
CA THR A 40 6.88 5.47 -9.82
C THR A 40 5.51 4.80 -9.76
N ASP A 41 5.39 3.55 -10.19
CA ASP A 41 4.13 2.82 -10.21
C ASP A 41 3.83 2.27 -8.83
N ILE A 42 2.69 2.65 -8.27
CA ILE A 42 2.22 2.23 -6.96
C ILE A 42 0.85 1.61 -7.14
N ILE A 43 0.68 0.38 -6.66
CA ILE A 43 -0.62 -0.30 -6.63
C ILE A 43 -0.92 -0.80 -5.21
N CYS A 44 -2.20 -0.97 -4.90
CA CYS A 44 -2.62 -1.80 -3.79
C CYS A 44 -2.43 -3.27 -4.21
N TYR A 45 -1.69 -4.02 -3.41
CA TYR A 45 -1.43 -5.45 -3.64
C TYR A 45 -2.16 -6.34 -2.63
N GLY A 46 -2.40 -5.84 -1.42
CA GLY A 46 -3.25 -6.47 -0.41
C GLY A 46 -4.06 -5.44 0.36
N HIS A 47 -5.27 -5.80 0.77
CA HIS A 47 -6.17 -4.96 1.58
C HIS A 47 -5.63 -4.72 3.00
N ASP A 48 -4.99 -5.75 3.56
CA ASP A 48 -4.25 -5.71 4.80
C ASP A 48 -3.07 -6.70 4.74
N LEU A 49 -2.35 -6.87 5.85
CA LEU A 49 -1.21 -7.77 5.91
C LEU A 49 -1.61 -9.25 5.77
N ALA A 50 -2.79 -9.65 6.23
CA ALA A 50 -3.25 -11.03 6.13
C ALA A 50 -3.63 -11.37 4.68
N ASP A 51 -4.43 -10.52 4.05
CA ASP A 51 -4.76 -10.63 2.61
C ASP A 51 -3.49 -10.62 1.76
N TYR A 52 -2.49 -9.80 2.09
CA TYR A 52 -1.19 -9.85 1.42
C TYR A 52 -0.51 -11.22 1.53
N ILE A 53 -0.46 -11.80 2.73
CA ILE A 53 0.20 -13.09 2.95
C ILE A 53 -0.51 -14.18 2.15
N ASP A 54 -1.84 -14.19 2.15
CA ASP A 54 -2.64 -15.15 1.40
C ASP A 54 -2.42 -15.00 -0.12
N ARG A 55 -2.27 -13.76 -0.61
CA ARG A 55 -2.00 -13.48 -2.04
C ARG A 55 -0.57 -13.78 -2.48
N GLU A 56 0.41 -13.60 -1.60
CA GLU A 56 1.83 -13.82 -1.93
C GLU A 56 2.26 -15.28 -1.77
N PHE A 57 1.67 -15.98 -0.79
CA PHE A 57 2.13 -17.30 -0.37
C PHE A 57 1.03 -18.38 -0.38
N GLY A 58 -0.23 -18.01 -0.64
CA GLY A 58 -1.36 -18.93 -0.73
C GLY A 58 -1.89 -19.11 -2.16
N GLU A 59 -2.99 -19.86 -2.29
CA GLU A 59 -3.75 -19.96 -3.53
C GLU A 59 -4.79 -18.84 -3.56
N VAL A 60 -4.61 -17.91 -4.50
CA VAL A 60 -5.59 -16.86 -4.76
C VAL A 60 -6.67 -17.39 -5.69
N ASP A 61 -7.92 -17.24 -5.25
CA ASP A 61 -9.06 -17.43 -6.13
C ASP A 61 -9.13 -16.25 -7.12
N GLU A 62 -8.72 -16.50 -8.36
CA GLU A 62 -8.71 -15.49 -9.44
C GLU A 62 -10.13 -15.08 -9.86
N ASP A 63 -11.16 -15.87 -9.50
CA ASP A 63 -12.56 -15.57 -9.82
C ASP A 63 -13.17 -14.53 -8.88
N VAL A 64 -12.48 -14.17 -7.78
CA VAL A 64 -12.92 -13.10 -6.87
C VAL A 64 -12.61 -11.73 -7.48
N PRO A 65 -13.62 -10.86 -7.70
CA PRO A 65 -13.39 -9.53 -8.26
C PRO A 65 -12.42 -8.70 -7.41
N TRP A 66 -11.27 -8.36 -7.99
CA TRP A 66 -10.25 -7.54 -7.35
C TRP A 66 -10.63 -6.06 -7.39
N ALA A 67 -11.08 -5.52 -6.25
CA ALA A 67 -11.45 -4.12 -6.09
C ALA A 67 -10.73 -3.49 -4.88
N PRO A 68 -9.41 -3.25 -4.97
CA PRO A 68 -8.64 -2.68 -3.88
C PRO A 68 -9.17 -1.30 -3.52
N ARG A 69 -9.53 -1.10 -2.25
CA ARG A 69 -9.92 0.21 -1.72
C ARG A 69 -8.73 0.84 -1.01
N PRO A 70 -8.18 1.97 -1.51
CA PRO A 70 -7.16 2.71 -0.80
C PRO A 70 -7.72 3.22 0.53
N SER A 71 -7.31 2.63 1.65
CA SER A 71 -7.73 3.10 2.98
C SER A 71 -6.85 4.23 3.50
N VAL A 72 -5.73 4.54 2.83
CA VAL A 72 -4.75 5.53 3.29
C VAL A 72 -4.86 6.82 2.49
N PRO A 73 -5.29 7.94 3.12
CA PRO A 73 -5.62 9.19 2.42
C PRO A 73 -4.48 9.73 1.55
N PHE A 74 -3.22 9.65 2.04
CA PHE A 74 -2.07 10.17 1.30
C PHE A 74 -1.77 9.39 0.02
N TRP A 75 -1.92 8.06 0.05
CA TRP A 75 -1.61 7.21 -1.11
C TRP A 75 -2.80 7.07 -2.05
N LYS A 76 -4.01 7.37 -1.60
CA LYS A 76 -5.21 7.40 -2.45
C LYS A 76 -5.04 8.33 -3.65
N ASP A 77 -4.33 9.45 -3.49
CA ASP A 77 -4.08 10.41 -4.59
C ASP A 77 -3.10 9.85 -5.66
N PHE A 78 -2.39 8.76 -5.36
CA PHE A 78 -1.43 8.10 -6.27
C PHE A 78 -1.92 6.75 -6.78
N LEU A 79 -3.04 6.27 -6.26
CA LEU A 79 -3.69 5.03 -6.65
C LEU A 79 -4.83 5.44 -7.59
N GLY A 80 -4.55 5.35 -8.90
CA GLY A 80 -5.41 5.85 -9.98
C GLY A 80 -6.85 5.36 -9.95
#